data_AF-A0AAE0T329-F1
#
_entry.id   AF-A0AAE0T329-F1
#
_cell.length_a   1.000
_cell.length_b   1.000
_cell.length_c   1.000
_cell.angle_alpha   90.00
_cell.angle_beta   90.00
_cell.angle_gamma   90.00
#
_symmetry.space_group_name_H-M   'P 1'
#
loop_
_entity.id
_entity.type
_entity.pdbx_description
1 polymer ?
#
loop_
_entity_poly.entity_id
_entity_poly.type
_entity_poly.pdbx_seq_one_letter_code
_entity_poly.pdbx_strand_id
1 'polypeptide(L)'
;MSEEESDIETQGVMEPIVVDVKRIRGHRSSLHLPRQERHAENNEDSDEEISEELEEDEEDMGEGIDVQGPSSQRSPSRSSSRRHIKTKNGKRAVNMTPPDRLLRIAEKKAGRYAEKGKVDKSVQERIRCLALTRIVYGSFHWKMAQSHVNLAEAYLELKGFAVQAEYHTQNAMDIMLSSVHTTSTETEKAEVFRVLFQLNYTLGKAQTMMKKYADADTAFLKADRAYQALAKLLCVTDDECEELEMQLTHVMARLSWRQKKHAVSASQLDKVLELASRRYGEDSVQLIPIFQECGRLEQSKGRHANHEKVIEMFLQAHSIAGANYKDSMELVDTALALAQAYSCTGKEEAESSAEKYLNECLATCTTVHGPEHTKTLDVQDELARLFVRTGREEDALGMLRSSIGPKAEVYGDYSEVVSDTYKLIASIYLAQGNIEKSLRTYKKCLNIETHVLGKNHRKTKDTERTIDILIASPSVSSKFVLNNEDELKKRPRFSAVVNRSKPLGGFKPQ
;
A
#
# COMPACT_ATOMS: atom_id res chain seq x y z
N MET A 1 -33.95 8.79 43.46
CA MET A 1 -35.11 8.49 44.31
C MET A 1 -36.16 7.92 43.39
N SER A 2 -36.56 6.66 43.41
CA SER A 2 -36.57 5.57 44.41
C SER A 2 -36.60 4.27 43.59
N GLU A 3 -35.62 3.37 43.76
CA GLU A 3 -35.71 2.15 44.59
C GLU A 3 -36.71 1.10 44.07
N GLU A 4 -36.16 0.04 43.47
CA GLU A 4 -36.70 -1.32 43.56
C GLU A 4 -35.49 -2.28 43.74
N GLU A 5 -35.41 -2.86 44.93
CA GLU A 5 -34.47 -3.91 45.37
C GLU A 5 -35.14 -5.30 45.29
N SER A 6 -34.31 -6.35 45.47
CA SER A 6 -34.57 -7.78 45.70
C SER A 6 -34.64 -8.65 44.42
N ASP A 7 -33.91 -9.75 44.23
CA ASP A 7 -33.28 -10.67 45.19
C ASP A 7 -31.99 -11.34 44.68
N ILE A 8 -31.16 -11.72 45.64
CA ILE A 8 -29.89 -12.44 45.54
C ILE A 8 -30.16 -13.94 45.77
N GLU A 9 -29.71 -14.82 44.87
CA GLU A 9 -29.47 -16.24 45.21
C GLU A 9 -28.04 -16.66 44.84
N THR A 10 -27.41 -17.27 45.84
CA THR A 10 -26.00 -17.68 45.93
C THR A 10 -25.76 -19.10 45.41
N GLN A 11 -24.55 -19.28 44.86
CA GLN A 11 -23.71 -20.48 44.92
C GLN A 11 -24.12 -21.74 44.13
N GLY A 12 -23.37 -22.01 43.07
CA GLY A 12 -23.20 -23.34 42.47
C GLY A 12 -21.74 -23.53 42.04
N VAL A 13 -21.00 -24.31 42.81
CA VAL A 13 -19.60 -24.71 42.59
C VAL A 13 -19.53 -25.60 41.35
N MET A 14 -18.78 -25.21 40.32
CA MET A 14 -18.45 -26.10 39.20
C MET A 14 -17.13 -26.83 39.48
N GLU A 15 -17.21 -28.15 39.56
CA GLU A 15 -16.06 -29.06 39.66
C GLU A 15 -15.24 -29.09 38.35
N PRO A 16 -13.92 -29.32 38.43
CA PRO A 16 -13.04 -29.31 37.27
C PRO A 16 -13.16 -30.59 36.43
N ILE A 17 -13.44 -30.43 35.13
CA ILE A 17 -13.41 -31.49 34.13
C ILE A 17 -11.95 -31.88 33.87
N VAL A 18 -11.59 -33.09 34.32
CA VAL A 18 -10.31 -33.75 34.03
C VAL A 18 -10.33 -34.25 32.59
N VAL A 19 -9.50 -33.67 31.72
CA VAL A 19 -9.27 -34.18 30.36
C VAL A 19 -8.08 -35.14 30.38
N ASP A 20 -8.38 -36.41 30.14
CA ASP A 20 -7.48 -37.54 30.20
C ASP A 20 -6.52 -37.56 28.98
N VAL A 21 -5.23 -37.34 29.23
CA VAL A 21 -4.18 -37.30 28.18
C VAL A 21 -3.75 -38.72 27.83
N LYS A 22 -4.35 -39.31 26.78
CA LYS A 22 -3.84 -40.54 26.17
C LYS A 22 -2.57 -40.26 25.35
N ARG A 23 -1.46 -40.70 25.92
CA ARG A 23 -0.11 -40.74 25.36
C ARG A 23 -0.04 -41.79 24.22
N ILE A 24 -0.02 -41.35 22.96
CA ILE A 24 0.23 -42.24 21.81
C ILE A 24 1.69 -42.11 21.38
N ARG A 25 2.46 -43.19 21.58
CA ARG A 25 3.79 -43.42 21.00
C ARG A 25 3.64 -44.19 19.69
N GLY A 26 4.40 -43.78 18.66
CA GLY A 26 4.82 -44.61 17.54
C GLY A 26 4.06 -44.38 16.24
N HIS A 27 4.70 -43.79 15.22
CA HIS A 27 5.51 -44.52 14.24
C HIS A 27 6.11 -43.54 13.22
N ARG A 28 7.44 -43.63 13.04
CA ARG A 28 8.13 -43.10 11.86
C ARG A 28 7.86 -44.07 10.72
N SER A 29 7.16 -43.61 9.69
CA SER A 29 7.13 -44.26 8.37
C SER A 29 7.54 -43.24 7.32
N SER A 30 8.67 -43.56 6.69
CA SER A 30 9.21 -42.95 5.47
C SER A 30 8.18 -42.96 4.35
N LEU A 31 7.88 -41.80 3.77
CA LEU A 31 7.23 -41.69 2.47
C LEU A 31 8.18 -40.98 1.51
N HIS A 32 8.70 -41.81 0.60
CA HIS A 32 9.46 -41.45 -0.58
C HIS A 32 8.45 -41.08 -1.68
N LEU A 33 8.62 -39.93 -2.31
CA LEU A 33 7.96 -39.52 -3.57
C LEU A 33 9.07 -38.93 -4.48
N PRO A 34 8.89 -38.96 -5.81
CA PRO A 34 9.84 -39.58 -6.72
C PRO A 34 10.83 -38.61 -7.36
N ARG A 35 12.00 -39.18 -7.73
CA ARG A 35 13.01 -38.60 -8.63
C ARG A 35 12.38 -38.23 -9.97
N GLN A 36 12.47 -36.96 -10.34
CA GLN A 36 12.55 -36.56 -11.75
C GLN A 36 14.02 -36.30 -12.08
N GLU A 37 14.51 -37.05 -13.05
CA GLU A 37 15.82 -36.89 -13.67
C GLU A 37 15.88 -35.52 -14.37
N ARG A 38 16.83 -34.67 -13.94
CA ARG A 38 17.23 -33.50 -14.72
C ARG A 38 18.33 -33.93 -15.68
N HIS A 39 18.08 -33.75 -16.97
CA HIS A 39 19.15 -33.63 -17.95
C HIS A 39 20.01 -32.42 -17.57
N ALA A 40 21.31 -32.67 -17.48
CA ALA A 40 22.33 -31.65 -17.33
C ALA A 40 22.52 -30.96 -18.69
N GLU A 41 22.29 -29.65 -18.74
CA GLU A 41 22.92 -28.78 -19.70
C GLU A 41 23.76 -27.77 -18.92
N ASN A 42 25.06 -27.80 -19.22
CA ASN A 42 26.08 -26.94 -18.65
C ASN A 42 25.80 -25.49 -19.05
N ASN A 43 25.77 -24.59 -18.06
CA ASN A 43 26.10 -23.18 -18.23
C ASN A 43 26.94 -22.77 -17.02
N GLU A 44 28.24 -23.01 -17.13
CA GLU A 44 29.26 -22.26 -16.39
C GLU A 44 29.29 -20.87 -17.05
N ASP A 45 28.76 -19.85 -16.36
CA ASP A 45 29.07 -18.41 -16.54
C ASP A 45 27.95 -17.56 -15.89
N SER A 46 27.96 -17.41 -14.56
CA SER A 46 27.19 -16.34 -13.88
C SER A 46 27.57 -16.04 -12.42
N ASP A 47 28.64 -16.61 -11.87
CA ASP A 47 28.96 -16.48 -10.44
C ASP A 47 30.00 -15.39 -10.10
N GLU A 48 30.47 -14.59 -11.08
CA GLU A 48 31.48 -13.54 -10.82
C GLU A 48 30.92 -12.13 -10.59
N GLU A 49 29.66 -11.83 -10.92
CA GLU A 49 29.10 -10.47 -10.77
C GLU A 49 28.45 -10.18 -9.40
N ILE A 50 28.29 -11.17 -8.52
CA ILE A 50 27.60 -10.98 -7.21
C ILE A 50 28.58 -10.52 -6.11
N SER A 51 29.89 -10.61 -6.33
CA SER A 51 30.91 -10.27 -5.33
C SER A 51 31.37 -8.81 -5.33
N GLU A 52 31.15 -8.02 -6.38
CA GLU A 52 31.68 -6.64 -6.46
C GLU A 52 30.76 -5.56 -5.86
N GLU A 53 29.44 -5.79 -5.74
CA GLU A 53 28.52 -4.78 -5.18
C GLU A 53 28.41 -4.76 -3.63
N LEU A 54 29.14 -5.63 -2.92
CA LEU A 54 29.09 -5.72 -1.45
C LEU A 54 30.18 -4.92 -0.72
N GLU A 55 31.15 -4.35 -1.43
CA GLU A 55 32.30 -3.65 -0.81
C GLU A 55 32.29 -2.12 -0.99
N GLU A 56 31.47 -1.54 -1.87
CA GLU A 56 31.49 -0.09 -2.14
C GLU A 56 30.94 0.77 -0.97
N ASP A 57 30.15 0.22 -0.05
CA ASP A 57 29.57 0.97 1.07
C ASP A 57 30.49 1.02 2.32
N GLU A 58 31.70 0.43 2.30
CA GLU A 58 32.63 0.47 3.44
C GLU A 58 33.57 1.70 3.47
N GLU A 59 33.71 2.46 2.39
CA GLU A 59 34.69 3.56 2.30
C GLU A 59 34.23 4.90 2.92
N ASP A 60 32.95 5.07 3.26
CA ASP A 60 32.39 6.37 3.71
C ASP A 60 32.37 6.56 5.25
N MET A 61 33.22 5.82 5.98
CA MET A 61 33.21 5.77 7.46
C MET A 61 34.49 6.31 8.09
N GLY A 62 34.84 7.57 7.78
CA GLY A 62 35.98 8.24 8.40
C GLY A 62 35.86 9.75 8.50
N GLU A 63 35.04 10.27 9.43
CA GLU A 63 35.20 11.66 9.90
C GLU A 63 35.91 11.68 11.27
N GLY A 64 37.12 12.26 11.25
CA GLY A 64 37.98 12.48 12.41
C GLY A 64 37.74 13.83 13.06
N ILE A 65 37.98 13.86 14.37
CA ILE A 65 38.01 15.04 15.24
C ILE A 65 39.25 15.88 14.87
N ASP A 66 39.06 17.15 14.51
CA ASP A 66 40.14 18.10 14.21
C ASP A 66 40.68 18.79 15.48
N VAL A 67 42.00 18.73 15.67
CA VAL A 67 42.79 19.69 16.46
C VAL A 67 44.02 20.10 15.63
N GLN A 68 43.98 21.36 15.16
CA GLN A 68 45.02 22.32 14.74
C GLN A 68 46.46 21.86 14.39
N GLY A 69 46.95 22.31 13.22
CA GLY A 69 48.38 22.61 12.95
C GLY A 69 48.76 22.65 11.45
N PRO A 70 49.55 23.63 10.93
CA PRO A 70 49.49 24.03 9.52
C PRO A 70 50.53 23.41 8.57
N SER A 71 50.07 23.24 7.32
CA SER A 71 50.73 23.30 6.00
C SER A 71 52.19 22.87 5.79
N SER A 72 52.41 21.96 4.84
CA SER A 72 53.22 22.22 3.63
C SER A 72 53.26 21.06 2.60
N GLN A 73 53.10 21.47 1.33
CA GLN A 73 53.64 20.91 0.08
C GLN A 73 52.99 19.71 -0.66
N ARG A 74 53.14 19.80 -2.00
CA ARG A 74 52.39 19.23 -3.12
C ARG A 74 53.02 17.95 -3.70
N SER A 75 52.15 16.97 -4.03
CA SER A 75 52.11 16.04 -5.20
C SER A 75 53.25 15.00 -5.41
N PRO A 76 53.10 13.90 -6.20
CA PRO A 76 51.98 13.50 -7.06
C PRO A 76 51.51 12.01 -6.94
N SER A 77 50.42 11.74 -7.66
CA SER A 77 49.76 10.47 -7.98
C SER A 77 50.67 9.26 -8.20
N ARG A 78 50.34 8.15 -7.50
CA ARG A 78 50.68 6.80 -7.90
C ARG A 78 49.44 5.90 -7.77
N SER A 79 49.12 5.22 -8.87
CA SER A 79 48.07 4.22 -8.98
C SER A 79 48.22 3.15 -7.90
N SER A 80 47.20 3.03 -7.04
CA SER A 80 47.12 1.97 -6.05
C SER A 80 46.76 0.65 -6.73
N SER A 81 47.79 -0.11 -7.13
CA SER A 81 47.62 -1.55 -7.34
C SER A 81 47.11 -2.18 -6.04
N ARG A 82 45.87 -2.69 -6.07
CA ARG A 82 45.23 -3.51 -5.02
C ARG A 82 46.23 -4.54 -4.48
N ARG A 83 46.76 -4.31 -3.28
CA ARG A 83 47.39 -5.39 -2.51
C ARG A 83 46.26 -6.12 -1.80
N HIS A 84 45.81 -7.23 -2.39
CA HIS A 84 45.11 -8.25 -1.63
C HIS A 84 45.98 -8.63 -0.43
N ILE A 85 45.55 -8.29 0.79
CA ILE A 85 46.16 -8.78 2.02
C ILE A 85 45.76 -10.25 2.15
N LYS A 86 46.47 -11.12 1.42
CA LYS A 86 46.45 -12.56 1.67
C LYS A 86 47.23 -12.79 2.96
N THR A 87 46.55 -13.22 4.02
CA THR A 87 47.22 -13.80 5.18
C THR A 87 47.88 -15.10 4.74
N LYS A 88 49.11 -15.35 5.21
CA LYS A 88 50.00 -16.42 4.74
C LYS A 88 49.46 -17.87 4.87
N ASN A 89 48.28 -18.07 5.46
CA ASN A 89 47.74 -19.40 5.79
C ASN A 89 46.26 -19.59 5.41
N GLY A 90 45.81 -19.18 4.21
CA GLY A 90 44.57 -19.69 3.57
C GLY A 90 43.23 -19.65 4.34
N LYS A 91 43.19 -19.08 5.55
CA LYS A 91 42.00 -18.96 6.40
C LYS A 91 41.48 -17.54 6.21
N ARG A 92 40.23 -17.43 5.75
CA ARG A 92 39.48 -16.16 5.73
C ARG A 92 39.71 -15.49 7.08
N ALA A 93 40.13 -14.21 7.06
CA ALA A 93 40.30 -13.43 8.27
C ALA A 93 38.97 -13.49 9.05
N VAL A 94 38.98 -14.14 10.21
CA VAL A 94 37.79 -14.19 11.07
C VAL A 94 37.54 -12.76 11.52
N ASN A 95 36.37 -12.22 11.18
CA ASN A 95 36.01 -10.87 11.60
C ASN A 95 35.89 -10.87 13.14
N MET A 96 36.91 -10.33 13.82
CA MET A 96 37.03 -10.31 15.29
C MET A 96 36.18 -9.21 15.94
N THR A 97 35.22 -8.64 15.20
CA THR A 97 34.34 -7.60 15.72
C THR A 97 33.38 -8.19 16.76
N PRO A 98 33.31 -7.59 17.97
CA PRO A 98 32.38 -8.05 19.00
C PRO A 98 30.91 -8.07 18.52
N PRO A 99 30.10 -9.07 18.90
CA PRO A 99 28.71 -9.20 18.44
C PRO A 99 27.81 -7.99 18.78
N ASP A 100 28.08 -7.30 19.88
CA ASP A 100 27.39 -6.07 20.29
C ASP A 100 27.72 -4.89 19.36
N ARG A 101 28.96 -4.78 18.90
CA ARG A 101 29.35 -3.78 17.89
C ARG A 101 28.71 -4.09 16.54
N LEU A 102 28.69 -5.36 16.15
CA LEU A 102 28.01 -5.82 14.94
C LEU A 102 26.51 -5.53 14.98
N LEU A 103 25.87 -5.69 16.14
CA LEU A 103 24.45 -5.37 16.33
C LEU A 103 24.18 -3.90 16.04
N ARG A 104 24.95 -2.99 16.66
CA ARG A 104 24.80 -1.53 16.43
C ARG A 104 25.03 -1.14 14.97
N ILE A 105 25.98 -1.79 14.29
CA ILE A 105 26.24 -1.55 12.85
C ILE A 105 25.04 -2.01 12.02
N ALA A 106 24.51 -3.21 12.29
CA ALA A 106 23.35 -3.75 11.59
C ALA A 106 22.11 -2.89 11.80
N GLU A 107 21.86 -2.39 13.01
CA GLU A 107 20.75 -1.47 13.32
C GLU A 107 20.83 -0.18 12.50
N LYS A 108 22.02 0.44 12.44
CA LYS A 108 22.26 1.64 11.62
C LYS A 108 22.12 1.36 10.12
N LYS A 109 22.59 0.20 9.64
CA LYS A 109 22.43 -0.21 8.23
C LYS A 109 20.96 -0.41 7.89
N ALA A 110 20.20 -1.06 8.76
CA ALA A 110 18.77 -1.25 8.59
C ALA A 110 18.00 0.07 8.47
N GLY A 111 18.32 1.06 9.31
CA GLY A 111 17.76 2.42 9.23
C GLY A 111 18.09 3.11 7.91
N ARG A 112 19.37 3.16 7.53
CA ARG A 112 19.81 3.78 6.26
C ARG A 112 19.19 3.12 5.03
N TYR A 113 19.03 1.79 5.02
CA TYR A 113 18.37 1.12 3.92
C TYR A 113 16.86 1.41 3.87
N ALA A 114 16.20 1.61 5.01
CA ALA A 114 14.80 2.03 5.04
C ALA A 114 14.64 3.44 4.47
N GLU A 115 15.49 4.39 4.87
CA GLU A 115 15.51 5.77 4.36
C GLU A 115 15.77 5.82 2.84
N LYS A 116 16.68 4.99 2.34
CA LYS A 116 16.96 4.85 0.89
C LYS A 116 15.88 4.10 0.11
N GLY A 117 14.80 3.64 0.76
CA GLY A 117 13.74 2.85 0.12
C GLY A 117 14.15 1.42 -0.27
N LYS A 118 15.32 0.94 0.16
CA LYS A 118 15.81 -0.43 -0.09
C LYS A 118 15.18 -1.41 0.91
N VAL A 119 13.88 -1.66 0.73
CA VAL A 119 13.02 -2.42 1.67
C VAL A 119 13.59 -3.80 2.00
N ASP A 120 13.98 -4.59 0.99
CA ASP A 120 14.45 -5.96 1.23
C ASP A 120 15.77 -6.00 2.02
N LYS A 121 16.72 -5.12 1.68
CA LYS A 121 18.00 -5.00 2.40
C LYS A 121 17.78 -4.55 3.84
N SER A 122 16.85 -3.62 4.09
CA SER A 122 16.50 -3.21 5.45
C SER A 122 15.94 -4.36 6.28
N VAL A 123 15.00 -5.14 5.73
CA VAL A 123 14.43 -6.31 6.42
C VAL A 123 15.49 -7.38 6.68
N GLN A 124 16.39 -7.64 5.73
CA GLN A 124 17.51 -8.57 5.92
C GLN A 124 18.42 -8.14 7.07
N GLU A 125 18.78 -6.86 7.16
CA GLU A 125 19.60 -6.36 8.28
C GLU A 125 18.84 -6.42 9.61
N ARG A 126 17.51 -6.23 9.64
CA ARG A 126 16.70 -6.43 10.86
C ARG A 126 16.64 -7.89 11.31
N ILE A 127 16.60 -8.84 10.38
CA ILE A 127 16.74 -10.28 10.69
C ILE A 127 18.14 -10.57 11.26
N ARG A 128 19.18 -9.92 10.74
CA ARG A 128 20.53 -10.00 11.30
C ARG A 128 20.60 -9.41 12.71
N CYS A 129 19.93 -8.28 12.96
CA CYS A 129 19.82 -7.70 14.30
C CYS A 129 19.17 -8.68 15.28
N LEU A 130 18.12 -9.41 14.85
CA LEU A 130 17.47 -10.44 15.66
C LEU A 130 18.44 -11.56 16.07
N ALA A 131 19.22 -12.07 15.11
CA ALA A 131 20.21 -13.10 15.36
C ALA A 131 21.32 -12.61 16.31
N LEU A 132 21.83 -11.39 16.09
CA LEU A 132 22.87 -10.79 16.94
C LEU A 132 22.37 -10.48 18.36
N THR A 133 21.13 -10.00 18.49
CA THR A 133 20.49 -9.73 19.79
C THR A 133 20.39 -11.01 20.62
N ARG A 134 20.04 -12.13 19.99
CA ARG A 134 20.02 -13.45 20.65
C ARG A 134 21.41 -13.87 21.15
N ILE A 135 22.48 -13.55 20.40
CA ILE A 135 23.86 -13.86 20.80
C ILE A 135 24.29 -12.99 21.98
N VAL A 136 23.96 -11.69 21.95
CA VAL A 136 24.42 -10.72 22.95
C VAL A 136 23.66 -10.85 24.28
N TYR A 137 22.32 -10.99 24.22
CA TYR A 137 21.46 -10.91 25.40
C TYR A 137 20.77 -12.23 25.77
N GLY A 138 20.80 -13.24 24.88
CA GLY A 138 20.08 -14.49 25.06
C GLY A 138 18.64 -14.46 24.54
N SER A 139 17.94 -15.59 24.67
CA SER A 139 16.59 -15.79 24.11
C SER A 139 15.44 -15.20 24.92
N PHE A 140 15.66 -14.95 26.22
CA PHE A 140 14.61 -14.53 27.17
C PHE A 140 14.83 -13.10 27.67
N HIS A 141 15.56 -12.26 26.94
CA HIS A 141 15.79 -10.88 27.34
C HIS A 141 14.79 -9.95 26.63
N TRP A 142 14.31 -8.89 27.28
CA TRP A 142 13.35 -7.95 26.69
C TRP A 142 13.88 -7.25 25.41
N LYS A 143 15.19 -7.04 25.30
CA LYS A 143 15.84 -6.59 24.05
C LYS A 143 15.62 -7.54 22.86
N MET A 144 15.48 -8.85 23.12
CA MET A 144 15.08 -9.80 22.08
C MET A 144 13.65 -9.54 21.61
N ALA A 145 12.73 -9.23 22.54
CA ALA A 145 11.38 -8.80 22.20
C ALA A 145 11.40 -7.48 21.40
N GLN A 146 12.20 -6.50 21.80
CA GLN A 146 12.38 -5.25 21.03
C GLN A 146 12.83 -5.52 19.59
N SER A 147 13.81 -6.41 19.40
CA SER A 147 14.26 -6.76 18.05
C SER A 147 13.16 -7.44 17.22
N HIS A 148 12.30 -8.25 17.84
CA HIS A 148 11.14 -8.83 17.17
C HIS A 148 10.11 -7.76 16.79
N VAL A 149 9.85 -6.78 17.65
CA VAL A 149 8.95 -5.65 17.37
C VAL A 149 9.49 -4.79 16.23
N ASN A 150 10.78 -4.44 16.25
CA ASN A 150 11.45 -3.68 15.19
C ASN A 150 11.38 -4.39 13.82
N LEU A 151 11.42 -5.73 13.83
CA LEU A 151 11.25 -6.54 12.61
C LEU A 151 9.78 -6.58 12.16
N ALA A 152 8.85 -6.70 13.10
CA ALA A 152 7.41 -6.66 12.83
C ALA A 152 6.98 -5.32 12.22
N GLU A 153 7.48 -4.21 12.75
CA GLU A 153 7.26 -2.86 12.21
C GLU A 153 7.75 -2.75 10.76
N ALA A 154 8.96 -3.26 10.47
CA ALA A 154 9.47 -3.25 9.11
C ALA A 154 8.64 -4.09 8.15
N TYR A 155 8.13 -5.26 8.59
CA TYR A 155 7.19 -6.03 7.77
C TYR A 155 5.88 -5.27 7.53
N LEU A 156 5.36 -4.60 8.55
CA LEU A 156 4.11 -3.86 8.45
C LEU A 156 4.25 -2.62 7.57
N GLU A 157 5.20 -1.75 7.84
CA GLU A 157 5.32 -0.42 7.25
C GLU A 157 5.98 -0.44 5.87
N LEU A 158 7.02 -1.26 5.70
CA LEU A 158 7.75 -1.30 4.43
C LEU A 158 7.14 -2.31 3.45
N LYS A 159 6.56 -3.42 3.93
CA LYS A 159 6.03 -4.50 3.07
C LYS A 159 4.51 -4.65 3.11
N GLY A 160 3.80 -4.04 4.07
CA GLY A 160 2.36 -4.27 4.25
C GLY A 160 2.01 -5.68 4.73
N PHE A 161 2.98 -6.42 5.27
CA PHE A 161 2.92 -7.83 5.60
C PHE A 161 2.36 -8.06 7.01
N ALA A 162 1.06 -7.81 7.17
CA ALA A 162 0.37 -7.82 8.46
C ALA A 162 0.43 -9.17 9.19
N VAL A 163 0.39 -10.30 8.47
CA VAL A 163 0.44 -11.64 9.08
C VAL A 163 1.83 -11.93 9.66
N GLN A 164 2.91 -11.57 8.94
CA GLN A 164 4.27 -11.69 9.49
C GLN A 164 4.48 -10.77 10.70
N ALA A 165 3.93 -9.56 10.66
CA ALA A 165 3.99 -8.63 11.78
C ALA A 165 3.27 -9.18 13.03
N GLU A 166 2.09 -9.79 12.88
CA GLU A 166 1.38 -10.47 13.97
C GLU A 166 2.21 -11.63 14.54
N TYR A 167 2.82 -12.45 13.69
CA TYR A 167 3.67 -13.55 14.14
C TYR A 167 4.87 -13.08 14.98
N HIS A 168 5.59 -12.04 14.52
CA HIS A 168 6.75 -11.54 15.25
C HIS A 168 6.37 -10.80 16.55
N THR A 169 5.24 -10.09 16.58
CA THR A 169 4.74 -9.45 17.80
C THR A 169 4.24 -10.48 18.83
N GLN A 170 3.64 -11.61 18.40
CA GLN A 170 3.30 -12.72 19.28
C GLN A 170 4.55 -13.35 19.91
N ASN A 171 5.60 -13.62 19.11
CA ASN A 171 6.87 -14.10 19.65
C ASN A 171 7.50 -13.11 20.65
N ALA A 172 7.42 -11.80 20.36
CA ALA A 172 7.85 -10.78 21.31
C ALA A 172 7.05 -10.84 22.61
N MET A 173 5.73 -11.05 22.53
CA MET A 173 4.86 -11.17 23.70
C MET A 173 5.24 -12.38 24.55
N ASP A 174 5.48 -13.53 23.94
CA ASP A 174 5.90 -14.75 24.63
C ASP A 174 7.24 -14.56 25.35
N ILE A 175 8.18 -13.84 24.73
CA ILE A 175 9.45 -13.47 25.38
C ILE A 175 9.20 -12.54 26.57
N MET A 176 8.34 -11.53 26.43
CA MET A 176 8.03 -10.60 27.52
C MET A 176 7.31 -11.28 28.70
N LEU A 177 6.49 -12.31 28.46
CA LEU A 177 5.79 -13.06 29.49
C LEU A 177 6.69 -14.11 30.19
N SER A 178 7.63 -14.70 29.46
CA SER A 178 8.54 -15.73 29.98
C SER A 178 9.76 -15.17 30.70
N SER A 179 10.06 -13.89 30.53
CA SER A 179 11.22 -13.23 31.11
C SER A 179 10.95 -12.71 32.52
N VAL A 180 11.86 -13.03 33.45
CA VAL A 180 11.84 -12.44 34.79
C VAL A 180 12.49 -11.07 34.70
N HIS A 181 11.67 -10.02 34.57
CA HIS A 181 12.15 -8.64 34.50
C HIS A 181 12.55 -8.14 35.89
N THR A 182 13.76 -8.45 36.36
CA THR A 182 14.34 -7.75 37.51
C THR A 182 14.77 -6.35 37.07
N THR A 183 13.81 -5.45 36.93
CA THR A 183 14.08 -4.03 36.61
C THR A 183 14.69 -3.36 37.81
N SER A 184 16.00 -3.13 37.75
CA SER A 184 16.77 -2.65 38.90
C SER A 184 16.75 -1.11 38.96
N THR A 185 16.58 -0.47 37.81
CA THR A 185 16.57 0.99 37.65
C THR A 185 15.25 1.50 37.06
N GLU A 186 14.90 2.75 37.34
CA GLU A 186 13.72 3.41 36.76
C GLU A 186 13.84 3.52 35.23
N THR A 187 15.06 3.68 34.71
CA THR A 187 15.35 3.74 33.28
C THR A 187 15.09 2.41 32.58
N GLU A 188 15.49 1.27 33.18
CA GLU A 188 15.17 -0.07 32.67
C GLU A 188 13.66 -0.33 32.67
N LYS A 189 12.92 0.18 33.67
CA LYS A 189 11.45 0.10 33.68
C LYS A 189 10.85 0.86 32.51
N ALA A 190 11.35 2.06 32.24
CA ALA A 190 10.89 2.87 31.11
C ALA A 190 11.16 2.17 29.76
N GLU A 191 12.34 1.58 29.57
CA GLU A 191 12.65 0.79 28.37
C GLU A 191 11.70 -0.40 28.19
N VAL A 192 11.41 -1.14 29.25
CA VAL A 192 10.44 -2.25 29.21
C VAL A 192 9.04 -1.77 28.84
N PHE A 193 8.57 -0.64 29.40
CA PHE A 193 7.27 -0.08 29.03
C PHE A 193 7.22 0.45 27.59
N ARG A 194 8.32 1.02 27.07
CA ARG A 194 8.44 1.40 25.65
C ARG A 194 8.30 0.18 24.74
N VAL A 195 8.97 -0.92 25.07
CA VAL A 195 8.86 -2.19 24.33
C VAL A 195 7.42 -2.69 24.36
N LEU A 196 6.77 -2.69 25.53
CA LEU A 196 5.38 -3.12 25.68
C LEU A 196 4.41 -2.23 24.90
N PHE A 197 4.62 -0.91 24.91
CA PHE A 197 3.83 0.03 24.11
C PHE A 197 3.98 -0.29 22.62
N GLN A 198 5.20 -0.30 22.09
CA GLN A 198 5.47 -0.53 20.67
C GLN A 198 4.98 -1.91 20.21
N LEU A 199 5.13 -2.94 21.05
CA LEU A 199 4.63 -4.28 20.78
C LEU A 199 3.12 -4.29 20.57
N ASN A 200 2.36 -3.74 21.53
CA ASN A 200 0.90 -3.74 21.47
C ASN A 200 0.38 -2.78 20.38
N TYR A 201 1.06 -1.66 20.17
CA TYR A 201 0.79 -0.70 19.10
C TYR A 201 0.93 -1.36 17.71
N THR A 202 2.05 -2.05 17.47
CA THR A 202 2.32 -2.72 16.19
C THR A 202 1.39 -3.92 15.97
N LEU A 203 1.09 -4.68 17.03
CA LEU A 203 0.10 -5.76 16.98
C LEU A 203 -1.29 -5.24 16.60
N GLY A 204 -1.74 -4.14 17.23
CA GLY A 204 -3.03 -3.51 16.91
C GLY A 204 -3.11 -3.00 15.48
N LYS A 205 -2.02 -2.40 14.95
CA LYS A 205 -1.95 -1.97 13.54
C LYS A 205 -2.07 -3.18 12.59
N ALA A 206 -1.33 -4.25 12.85
CA ALA A 206 -1.40 -5.47 12.07
C ALA A 206 -2.82 -6.07 12.06
N GLN A 207 -3.44 -6.18 13.23
CA GLN A 207 -4.80 -6.70 13.38
C GLN A 207 -5.85 -5.84 12.69
N THR A 208 -5.68 -4.52 12.70
CA THR A 208 -6.53 -3.57 11.96
C THR A 208 -6.46 -3.84 10.45
N MET A 209 -5.26 -4.07 9.90
CA MET A 209 -5.08 -4.42 8.48
C MET A 209 -5.73 -5.76 8.13
N MET A 210 -5.67 -6.74 9.04
CA MET A 210 -6.32 -8.05 8.89
C MET A 210 -7.83 -8.03 9.19
N LYS A 211 -8.40 -6.86 9.50
CA LYS A 211 -9.82 -6.68 9.86
C LYS A 211 -10.25 -7.42 11.15
N LYS A 212 -9.31 -7.78 12.01
CA LYS A 212 -9.55 -8.34 13.35
C LYS A 212 -9.79 -7.19 14.35
N TYR A 213 -10.90 -6.47 14.19
CA TYR A 213 -11.10 -5.20 14.89
C TYR A 213 -11.24 -5.32 16.41
N ALA A 214 -11.87 -6.39 16.90
CA ALA A 214 -12.01 -6.61 18.35
C ALA A 214 -10.66 -6.88 19.02
N ASP A 215 -9.83 -7.72 18.39
CA ASP A 215 -8.47 -7.98 18.89
C ASP A 215 -7.62 -6.69 18.86
N ALA A 216 -7.74 -5.91 17.78
CA ALA A 216 -7.04 -4.63 17.64
C ALA A 216 -7.43 -3.63 18.75
N ASP A 217 -8.73 -3.52 19.10
CA ASP A 217 -9.19 -2.70 20.22
C ASP A 217 -8.49 -3.13 21.53
N THR A 218 -8.42 -4.45 21.80
CA THR A 218 -7.75 -4.95 23.00
C THR A 218 -6.25 -4.68 23.00
N ALA A 219 -5.59 -4.76 21.84
CA ALA A 219 -4.18 -4.45 21.70
C ALA A 219 -3.91 -2.96 21.96
N PHE A 220 -4.69 -2.05 21.39
CA PHE A 220 -4.53 -0.62 21.67
C PHE A 220 -4.85 -0.25 23.11
N LEU A 221 -5.83 -0.89 23.75
CA LEU A 221 -6.07 -0.71 25.20
C LEU A 221 -4.89 -1.18 26.05
N LYS A 222 -4.17 -2.22 25.64
CA LYS A 222 -2.93 -2.64 26.31
C LYS A 222 -1.78 -1.66 26.06
N ALA A 223 -1.69 -1.09 24.86
CA ALA A 223 -0.73 -0.04 24.55
C ALA A 223 -1.00 1.22 25.39
N ASP A 224 -2.26 1.63 25.53
CA ASP A 224 -2.68 2.75 26.40
C ASP A 224 -2.28 2.52 27.86
N ARG A 225 -2.49 1.31 28.39
CA ARG A 225 -2.04 0.96 29.75
C ARG A 225 -0.51 1.02 29.91
N ALA A 226 0.24 0.58 28.90
CA ALA A 226 1.70 0.67 28.90
C ALA A 226 2.17 2.14 28.85
N TYR A 227 1.52 2.97 28.03
CA TYR A 227 1.73 4.41 27.95
C TYR A 227 1.45 5.08 29.31
N GLN A 228 0.29 4.82 29.93
CA GLN A 228 -0.05 5.39 31.24
C GLN A 228 0.91 4.96 32.36
N ALA A 229 1.50 3.78 32.26
CA ALA A 229 2.54 3.34 33.18
C ALA A 229 3.87 4.05 32.92
N LEU A 230 4.23 4.25 31.65
CA LEU A 230 5.42 4.98 31.21
C LEU A 230 5.36 6.45 31.64
N ALA A 231 4.22 7.12 31.43
CA ALA A 231 4.02 8.54 31.75
C ALA A 231 4.09 8.87 33.25
N LYS A 232 4.05 7.86 34.12
CA LYS A 232 4.23 8.03 35.58
C LYS A 232 5.70 8.02 36.02
N LEU A 233 6.62 7.64 35.14
CA LEU A 233 8.04 7.57 35.45
C LEU A 233 8.70 8.94 35.23
N LEU A 234 9.53 9.37 36.18
CA LEU A 234 10.16 10.69 36.17
C LEU A 234 11.24 10.83 35.09
N CYS A 235 11.74 9.70 34.59
CA CYS A 235 12.78 9.67 33.55
C CYS A 235 12.25 9.89 32.12
N VAL A 236 10.93 10.00 31.95
CA VAL A 236 10.27 10.20 30.65
C VAL A 236 9.93 11.67 30.51
N THR A 237 10.27 12.28 29.37
CA THR A 237 9.99 13.69 29.12
C THR A 237 8.52 13.88 28.74
N ASP A 238 7.95 15.04 29.06
CA ASP A 238 6.59 15.41 28.63
C ASP A 238 6.47 15.34 27.10
N ASP A 239 7.51 15.77 26.38
CA ASP A 239 7.59 15.68 24.92
C ASP A 239 7.47 14.24 24.38
N GLU A 240 8.04 13.25 25.08
CA GLU A 240 7.93 11.85 24.69
C GLU A 240 6.51 11.34 24.95
N CYS A 241 5.90 11.72 26.08
CA CYS A 241 4.53 11.35 26.41
C CYS A 241 3.54 11.89 25.38
N GLU A 242 3.65 13.17 24.99
CA GLU A 242 2.79 13.77 23.97
C GLU A 242 2.91 13.06 22.61
N GLU A 243 4.13 12.66 22.21
CA GLU A 243 4.34 11.94 20.95
C GLU A 243 3.67 10.57 20.96
N LEU A 244 3.83 9.81 22.04
CA LEU A 244 3.22 8.48 22.18
C LEU A 244 1.69 8.58 22.25
N GLU A 245 1.16 9.59 22.94
CA GLU A 245 -0.29 9.85 23.00
C GLU A 245 -0.87 10.20 21.64
N MET A 246 -0.17 11.06 20.88
CA MET A 246 -0.55 11.43 19.53
C MET A 246 -0.56 10.21 18.61
N GLN A 247 0.51 9.42 18.59
CA GLN A 247 0.62 8.20 17.77
C GLN A 247 -0.48 7.18 18.09
N LEU A 248 -0.72 6.93 19.38
CA LEU A 248 -1.75 5.99 19.83
C LEU A 248 -3.15 6.48 19.45
N THR A 249 -3.47 7.74 19.74
CA THR A 249 -4.78 8.34 19.44
C THR A 249 -5.05 8.31 17.93
N HIS A 250 -4.03 8.56 17.10
CA HIS A 250 -4.13 8.54 15.65
C HIS A 250 -4.50 7.15 15.11
N VAL A 251 -3.82 6.10 15.58
CA VAL A 251 -4.13 4.74 15.13
C VAL A 251 -5.48 4.26 15.67
N MET A 252 -5.85 4.64 16.90
CA MET A 252 -7.19 4.37 17.44
C MET A 252 -8.29 5.07 16.61
N ALA A 253 -8.03 6.29 16.11
CA ALA A 253 -8.93 6.99 15.20
C ALA A 253 -9.11 6.23 13.88
N ARG A 254 -8.03 5.71 13.31
CA ARG A 254 -8.09 4.87 12.11
C ARG A 254 -8.86 3.56 12.37
N LEU A 255 -8.67 2.92 13.53
CA LEU A 255 -9.44 1.72 13.89
C LEU A 255 -10.93 2.02 14.02
N SER A 256 -11.30 3.08 14.75
CA SER A 256 -12.71 3.48 14.92
C SER A 256 -13.35 3.85 13.58
N TRP A 257 -12.59 4.45 12.65
CA TRP A 257 -13.02 4.68 11.27
C TRP A 257 -13.32 3.36 10.55
N ARG A 258 -12.42 2.37 10.60
CA ARG A 258 -12.63 1.05 9.99
C ARG A 258 -13.85 0.31 10.57
N GLN A 259 -14.17 0.55 11.84
CA GLN A 259 -15.36 0.04 12.52
C GLN A 259 -16.65 0.84 12.20
N LYS A 260 -16.60 1.87 11.34
CA LYS A 260 -17.70 2.79 11.01
C LYS A 260 -18.19 3.64 12.18
N LYS A 261 -17.39 3.78 13.24
CA LYS A 261 -17.68 4.67 14.38
C LYS A 261 -17.18 6.09 14.06
N HIS A 262 -17.82 6.74 13.07
CA HIS A 262 -17.35 8.01 12.52
C HIS A 262 -17.27 9.16 13.55
N ALA A 263 -18.20 9.21 14.51
CA ALA A 263 -18.20 10.26 15.55
C ALA A 263 -17.00 10.16 16.49
N VAL A 264 -16.68 8.94 16.96
CA VAL A 264 -15.51 8.69 17.82
C VAL A 264 -14.23 8.98 17.05
N SER A 265 -14.13 8.50 15.81
CA SER A 265 -12.99 8.75 14.94
C SER A 265 -12.74 10.24 14.71
N ALA A 266 -13.79 11.02 14.47
CA ALA A 266 -13.68 12.46 14.28
C ALA A 266 -13.14 13.15 15.55
N SER A 267 -13.71 12.84 16.73
CA SER A 267 -13.21 13.41 17.98
C SER A 267 -11.75 13.04 18.30
N GLN A 268 -11.33 11.83 17.93
CA GLN A 268 -9.95 11.39 18.10
C GLN A 268 -9.00 12.09 17.12
N LEU A 269 -9.40 12.28 15.85
CA LEU A 269 -8.61 13.04 14.89
C LEU A 269 -8.52 14.53 15.25
N ASP A 270 -9.60 15.14 15.73
CA ASP A 270 -9.60 16.53 16.22
C ASP A 270 -8.61 16.68 17.40
N LYS A 271 -8.57 15.70 18.33
CA LYS A 271 -7.57 15.65 19.41
C LYS A 271 -6.14 15.50 18.87
N VAL A 272 -5.93 14.65 17.85
CA VAL A 272 -4.61 14.46 17.23
C VAL A 272 -4.15 15.74 16.53
N LEU A 273 -5.04 16.47 15.86
CA LEU A 273 -4.75 17.78 15.28
C LEU A 273 -4.33 18.78 16.35
N GLU A 274 -5.05 18.85 17.48
CA GLU A 274 -4.70 19.75 18.57
C GLU A 274 -3.30 19.47 19.14
N LEU A 275 -2.98 18.19 19.40
CA LEU A 275 -1.66 17.77 19.88
C LEU A 275 -0.56 18.05 18.85
N ALA A 276 -0.80 17.75 17.58
CA ALA A 276 0.16 17.95 16.51
C ALA A 276 0.42 19.44 16.25
N SER A 277 -0.61 20.29 16.26
CA SER A 277 -0.48 21.74 16.11
C SER A 277 0.30 22.37 17.26
N ARG A 278 0.12 21.88 18.49
CA ARG A 278 0.89 22.33 19.66
C ARG A 278 2.36 21.97 19.55
N ARG A 279 2.67 20.75 19.09
CA ARG A 279 4.04 20.22 19.01
C ARG A 279 4.83 20.79 17.84
N TYR A 280 4.22 20.85 16.65
CA TYR A 280 4.92 21.20 15.42
C TYR A 280 4.63 22.61 14.91
N GLY A 281 3.60 23.29 15.44
CA GLY A 281 3.10 24.57 14.94
C GLY A 281 2.01 24.41 13.87
N GLU A 282 1.20 25.46 13.69
CA GLU A 282 0.00 25.47 12.82
C GLU A 282 0.31 25.29 11.32
N ASP A 283 1.51 25.68 10.87
CA ASP A 283 1.94 25.61 9.47
C ASP A 283 2.87 24.41 9.18
N SER A 284 2.91 23.42 10.08
CA SER A 284 3.79 22.27 9.91
C SER A 284 3.31 21.30 8.84
N VAL A 285 4.25 20.86 8.00
CA VAL A 285 4.07 19.78 7.01
C VAL A 285 3.48 18.51 7.62
N GLN A 286 3.76 18.23 8.90
CA GLN A 286 3.25 17.03 9.58
C GLN A 286 1.72 17.03 9.74
N LEU A 287 1.07 18.20 9.64
CA LEU A 287 -0.38 18.33 9.72
C LEU A 287 -1.10 17.93 8.43
N ILE A 288 -0.43 18.00 7.26
CA ILE A 288 -0.99 17.67 5.95
C ILE A 288 -1.68 16.28 5.94
N PRO A 289 -1.02 15.17 6.33
CA PRO A 289 -1.67 13.86 6.33
C PRO A 289 -2.85 13.78 7.31
N ILE A 290 -2.79 14.50 8.44
CA ILE A 290 -3.86 14.49 9.45
C ILE A 290 -5.10 15.22 8.91
N PHE A 291 -4.93 16.40 8.30
CA PHE A 291 -6.01 17.12 7.63
C PHE A 291 -6.63 16.32 6.47
N GLN A 292 -5.79 15.66 5.66
CA GLN A 292 -6.28 14.80 4.59
C GLN A 292 -7.10 13.62 5.14
N GLU A 293 -6.69 13.02 6.25
CA GLU A 293 -7.45 11.96 6.92
C GLU A 293 -8.77 12.47 7.49
N CYS A 294 -8.80 13.66 8.09
CA CYS A 294 -10.03 14.30 8.56
C CYS A 294 -11.02 14.54 7.41
N GLY A 295 -10.55 15.09 6.29
CA GLY A 295 -11.36 15.31 5.09
C GLY A 295 -11.92 14.00 4.52
N ARG A 296 -11.08 12.96 4.39
CA ARG A 296 -11.52 11.63 3.91
C ARG A 296 -12.48 10.94 4.89
N LEU A 297 -12.29 11.10 6.20
CA LEU A 297 -13.22 10.60 7.21
C LEU A 297 -14.59 11.24 7.04
N GLU A 298 -14.66 12.56 6.89
CA GLU A 298 -15.92 13.29 6.74
C GLU A 298 -16.62 12.91 5.43
N GLN A 299 -15.88 12.79 4.31
CA GLN A 299 -16.40 12.24 3.04
C GLN A 299 -16.97 10.83 3.20
N SER A 300 -16.36 9.98 4.03
CA SER A 300 -16.81 8.60 4.23
C SER A 300 -18.19 8.48 4.90
N LYS A 301 -18.72 9.57 5.49
CA LYS A 301 -20.10 9.63 6.00
C LYS A 301 -21.16 9.66 4.88
N GLY A 302 -20.76 9.83 3.63
CA GLY A 302 -21.63 9.78 2.46
C GLY A 302 -22.69 10.88 2.49
N ARG A 303 -23.98 10.51 2.53
CA ARG A 303 -25.11 11.47 2.54
C ARG A 303 -25.11 12.42 3.74
N HIS A 304 -24.43 12.07 4.83
CA HIS A 304 -24.32 12.89 6.03
C HIS A 304 -22.99 13.66 6.10
N ALA A 305 -22.21 13.67 5.02
CA ALA A 305 -20.95 14.40 4.96
C ALA A 305 -21.21 15.91 5.00
N ASN A 306 -20.50 16.61 5.88
CA ASN A 306 -20.43 18.05 5.81
C ASN A 306 -19.40 18.47 4.75
N HIS A 307 -19.87 18.74 3.54
CA HIS A 307 -19.01 19.13 2.41
C HIS A 307 -18.19 20.41 2.67
N GLU A 308 -18.69 21.34 3.47
CA GLU A 308 -17.95 22.57 3.81
C GLU A 308 -16.77 22.25 4.72
N LYS A 309 -16.98 21.43 5.76
CA LYS A 309 -15.89 20.94 6.63
C LYS A 309 -14.85 20.15 5.82
N VAL A 310 -15.28 19.33 4.85
CA VAL A 310 -14.36 18.60 3.97
C VAL A 310 -13.45 19.55 3.19
N ILE A 311 -14.04 20.57 2.57
CA ILE A 311 -13.29 21.57 1.79
C ILE A 311 -12.33 22.34 2.71
N GLU A 312 -12.78 22.75 3.89
CA GLU A 312 -11.95 23.46 4.87
C GLU A 312 -10.69 22.66 5.23
N MET A 313 -10.84 21.37 5.58
CA MET A 313 -9.71 20.51 5.95
C MET A 313 -8.73 20.32 4.78
N PHE A 314 -9.22 20.08 3.55
CA PHE A 314 -8.33 19.94 2.40
C PHE A 314 -7.68 21.26 1.98
N LEU A 315 -8.35 22.39 2.19
CA LEU A 315 -7.80 23.71 1.92
C LEU A 315 -6.67 24.04 2.90
N GLN A 316 -6.81 23.70 4.18
CA GLN A 316 -5.73 23.80 5.16
C GLN A 316 -4.54 22.93 4.77
N ALA A 317 -4.78 21.65 4.40
CA ALA A 317 -3.72 20.76 3.92
C ALA A 317 -2.99 21.32 2.68
N HIS A 318 -3.74 21.86 1.71
CA HIS A 318 -3.18 22.43 0.49
C HIS A 318 -2.45 23.75 0.74
N SER A 319 -2.93 24.60 1.64
CA SER A 319 -2.26 25.85 2.03
C SER A 319 -0.89 25.59 2.64
N ILE A 320 -0.81 24.64 3.58
CA ILE A 320 0.46 24.23 4.20
C ILE A 320 1.41 23.63 3.14
N ALA A 321 0.87 22.82 2.22
CA ALA A 321 1.66 22.25 1.14
C ALA A 321 2.20 23.34 0.20
N GLY A 322 1.38 24.32 -0.19
CA GLY A 322 1.77 25.40 -1.10
C GLY A 322 2.79 26.38 -0.49
N ALA A 323 2.81 26.53 0.83
CA ALA A 323 3.81 27.33 1.54
C ALA A 323 5.18 26.64 1.61
N ASN A 324 5.21 25.31 1.77
CA ASN A 324 6.42 24.54 2.04
C ASN A 324 7.01 23.88 0.79
N TYR A 325 6.17 23.53 -0.18
CA TYR A 325 6.56 22.81 -1.39
C TYR A 325 6.30 23.63 -2.64
N LYS A 326 7.24 23.58 -3.57
CA LYS A 326 7.09 24.12 -4.93
C LYS A 326 7.24 22.96 -5.91
N ASP A 327 6.29 22.83 -6.82
CA ASP A 327 6.29 21.79 -7.86
C ASP A 327 6.59 20.38 -7.31
N SER A 328 6.02 20.05 -6.14
CA SER A 328 6.19 18.75 -5.49
C SER A 328 4.96 17.86 -5.64
N MET A 329 5.16 16.56 -5.52
CA MET A 329 4.10 15.56 -5.61
C MET A 329 3.05 15.71 -4.50
N GLU A 330 3.46 16.11 -3.30
CA GLU A 330 2.58 16.38 -2.16
C GLU A 330 1.63 17.55 -2.45
N LEU A 331 2.09 18.56 -3.20
CA LEU A 331 1.25 19.69 -3.62
C LEU A 331 0.16 19.23 -4.60
N VAL A 332 0.53 18.37 -5.56
CA VAL A 332 -0.42 17.75 -6.49
C VAL A 332 -1.45 16.90 -5.71
N ASP A 333 -1.01 16.08 -4.77
CA ASP A 333 -1.92 15.19 -4.02
C ASP A 333 -2.93 15.97 -3.17
N THR A 334 -2.51 17.06 -2.52
CA THR A 334 -3.41 17.94 -1.77
C THR A 334 -4.39 18.68 -2.67
N ALA A 335 -3.92 19.23 -3.80
CA ALA A 335 -4.76 19.92 -4.77
C ALA A 335 -5.78 18.97 -5.44
N LEU A 336 -5.38 17.73 -5.76
CA LEU A 336 -6.27 16.71 -6.31
C LEU A 336 -7.37 16.33 -5.31
N ALA A 337 -7.02 16.14 -4.03
CA ALA A 337 -7.99 15.85 -2.98
C ALA A 337 -8.99 17.01 -2.81
N LEU A 338 -8.51 18.25 -2.88
CA LEU A 338 -9.35 19.46 -2.83
C LEU A 338 -10.28 19.57 -4.05
N ALA A 339 -9.78 19.31 -5.27
CA ALA A 339 -10.60 19.32 -6.47
C ALA A 339 -11.70 18.25 -6.46
N GLN A 340 -11.39 17.06 -5.96
CA GLN A 340 -12.37 15.99 -5.74
C GLN A 340 -13.43 16.41 -4.71
N ALA A 341 -13.02 17.08 -3.63
CA ALA A 341 -13.94 17.59 -2.62
C ALA A 341 -14.91 18.64 -3.20
N TYR A 342 -14.40 19.61 -3.98
CA TYR A 342 -15.24 20.58 -4.67
C TYR A 342 -16.20 19.92 -5.67
N SER A 343 -15.71 18.97 -6.46
CA SER A 343 -16.52 18.22 -7.44
C SER A 343 -17.67 17.44 -6.79
N CYS A 344 -17.49 16.96 -5.56
CA CYS A 344 -18.52 16.23 -4.82
C CYS A 344 -19.68 17.12 -4.32
N THR A 345 -19.53 18.45 -4.32
CA THR A 345 -20.59 19.36 -3.82
C THR A 345 -21.71 19.58 -4.81
N GLY A 346 -21.45 19.42 -6.12
CA GLY A 346 -22.41 19.64 -7.20
C GLY A 346 -22.87 21.09 -7.37
N LYS A 347 -22.20 22.06 -6.75
CA LYS A 347 -22.46 23.50 -6.94
C LYS A 347 -21.61 24.02 -8.12
N GLU A 348 -22.19 24.82 -9.01
CA GLU A 348 -21.46 25.36 -10.19
C GLU A 348 -20.19 26.15 -9.80
N GLU A 349 -20.27 26.97 -8.74
CA GLU A 349 -19.12 27.72 -8.21
C GLU A 349 -17.98 26.81 -7.73
N ALA A 350 -18.34 25.66 -7.16
CA ALA A 350 -17.38 24.67 -6.72
C ALA A 350 -16.75 23.93 -7.91
N GLU A 351 -17.49 23.70 -9.00
CA GLU A 351 -16.96 23.06 -10.20
C GLU A 351 -15.90 23.93 -10.90
N SER A 352 -16.10 25.25 -10.94
CA SER A 352 -15.07 26.19 -11.40
C SER A 352 -13.80 26.14 -10.54
N SER A 353 -13.97 26.05 -9.21
CA SER A 353 -12.85 25.88 -8.28
C SER A 353 -12.13 24.53 -8.50
N ALA A 354 -12.89 23.45 -8.70
CA ALA A 354 -12.32 22.13 -9.01
C ALA A 354 -11.53 22.15 -10.33
N GLU A 355 -12.06 22.80 -11.37
CA GLU A 355 -11.37 22.95 -12.66
C GLU A 355 -10.05 23.70 -12.50
N LYS A 356 -10.02 24.78 -11.71
CA LYS A 356 -8.80 25.53 -11.41
C LYS A 356 -7.73 24.62 -10.80
N TYR A 357 -8.06 23.91 -9.71
CA TYR A 357 -7.09 23.04 -9.03
C TYR A 357 -6.65 21.85 -9.89
N LEU A 358 -7.53 21.27 -10.73
CA LEU A 358 -7.14 20.20 -11.65
C LEU A 358 -6.22 20.68 -12.76
N ASN A 359 -6.44 21.88 -13.30
CA ASN A 359 -5.53 22.46 -14.29
C ASN A 359 -4.15 22.77 -13.68
N GLU A 360 -4.11 23.29 -12.45
CA GLU A 360 -2.86 23.48 -11.71
C GLU A 360 -2.14 22.14 -11.49
N CYS A 361 -2.85 21.10 -11.03
CA CYS A 361 -2.30 19.75 -10.89
C CYS A 361 -1.74 19.22 -12.22
N LEU A 362 -2.49 19.38 -13.31
CA LEU A 362 -2.10 18.89 -14.62
C LEU A 362 -0.81 19.57 -15.09
N ALA A 363 -0.73 20.89 -14.92
CA ALA A 363 0.46 21.68 -15.27
C ALA A 363 1.68 21.20 -14.47
N THR A 364 1.57 21.10 -13.14
CA THR A 364 2.66 20.64 -12.27
C THR A 364 3.05 19.18 -12.55
N CYS A 365 2.09 18.27 -12.73
CA CYS A 365 2.41 16.87 -13.08
C CYS A 365 3.13 16.76 -14.42
N THR A 366 2.69 17.55 -15.41
CA THR A 366 3.30 17.53 -16.74
C THR A 366 4.72 18.10 -16.72
N THR A 367 5.00 19.12 -15.90
CA THR A 367 6.36 19.68 -15.77
C THR A 367 7.30 18.75 -14.99
N VAL A 368 6.81 18.12 -13.93
CA VAL A 368 7.64 17.28 -13.03
C VAL A 368 7.90 15.89 -13.61
N HIS A 369 6.86 15.24 -14.14
CA HIS A 369 6.94 13.83 -14.57
C HIS A 369 6.70 13.62 -16.07
N GLY A 370 6.26 14.65 -16.78
CA GLY A 370 5.90 14.53 -18.19
C GLY A 370 4.44 14.10 -18.43
N PRO A 371 3.99 14.17 -19.69
CA PRO A 371 2.60 13.91 -20.07
C PRO A 371 2.19 12.43 -20.00
N GLU A 372 3.14 11.51 -20.13
CA GLU A 372 2.90 10.06 -20.13
C GLU A 372 2.85 9.47 -18.72
N HIS A 373 3.28 10.20 -17.69
CA HIS A 373 3.31 9.64 -16.34
C HIS A 373 1.91 9.27 -15.82
N THR A 374 1.82 8.15 -15.10
CA THR A 374 0.56 7.57 -14.57
C THR A 374 -0.29 8.62 -13.85
N LYS A 375 0.34 9.42 -12.99
CA LYS A 375 -0.34 10.49 -12.25
C LYS A 375 -0.87 11.61 -13.15
N THR A 376 -0.13 11.99 -14.19
CA THR A 376 -0.58 13.02 -15.13
C THR A 376 -1.84 12.54 -15.86
N LEU A 377 -1.86 11.27 -16.26
CA LEU A 377 -3.01 10.63 -16.90
C LEU A 377 -4.22 10.53 -15.95
N ASP A 378 -4.00 10.26 -14.66
CA ASP A 378 -5.07 10.24 -13.66
C ASP A 378 -5.71 11.61 -13.47
N VAL A 379 -4.90 12.68 -13.44
CA VAL A 379 -5.39 14.07 -13.34
C VAL A 379 -6.16 14.46 -14.60
N GLN A 380 -5.69 14.09 -15.79
CA GLN A 380 -6.44 14.28 -17.04
C GLN A 380 -7.82 13.60 -16.99
N ASP A 381 -7.89 12.39 -16.45
CA ASP A 381 -9.16 11.67 -16.34
C ASP A 381 -10.15 12.33 -15.39
N GLU A 382 -9.67 12.88 -14.26
CA GLU A 382 -10.54 13.65 -13.37
C GLU A 382 -11.03 14.95 -14.02
N LEU A 383 -10.18 15.64 -14.76
CA LEU A 383 -10.57 16.84 -15.50
C LEU A 383 -11.59 16.52 -16.61
N ALA A 384 -11.39 15.42 -17.34
CA ALA A 384 -12.36 14.96 -18.33
C ALA A 384 -13.72 14.60 -17.68
N ARG A 385 -13.72 13.93 -16.52
CA ARG A 385 -14.94 13.64 -15.75
C ARG A 385 -15.64 14.92 -15.28
N LEU A 386 -14.89 15.93 -14.88
CA LEU A 386 -15.43 17.25 -14.53
C LEU A 386 -16.11 17.91 -15.73
N PHE A 387 -15.47 17.88 -16.90
CA PHE A 387 -16.04 18.42 -18.14
C PHE A 387 -17.33 17.71 -18.58
N VAL A 388 -17.43 16.39 -18.42
CA VAL A 388 -18.69 15.68 -18.67
C VAL A 388 -19.80 16.18 -17.74
N ARG A 389 -19.49 16.41 -16.46
CA ARG A 389 -20.47 16.85 -15.47
C ARG A 389 -20.94 18.29 -15.69
N THR A 390 -20.04 19.16 -16.12
CA THR A 390 -20.35 20.57 -16.47
C THR A 390 -20.95 20.73 -17.87
N GLY A 391 -21.18 19.63 -18.61
CA GLY A 391 -21.76 19.66 -19.96
C GLY A 391 -20.79 20.02 -21.09
N ARG A 392 -19.48 20.15 -20.79
CA ARG A 392 -18.40 20.41 -21.75
C ARG A 392 -17.88 19.11 -22.40
N GLU A 393 -18.80 18.36 -22.98
CA GLU A 393 -18.55 17.01 -23.49
C GLU A 393 -17.51 16.94 -24.62
N GLU A 394 -17.43 17.95 -25.49
CA GLU A 394 -16.45 17.99 -26.58
C GLU A 394 -15.01 18.17 -26.06
N ASP A 395 -14.83 18.99 -25.03
CA ASP A 395 -13.52 19.16 -24.37
C ASP A 395 -13.10 17.86 -23.68
N ALA A 396 -14.04 17.18 -23.01
CA ALA A 396 -13.81 15.86 -22.44
C ALA A 396 -13.42 14.83 -23.51
N LEU A 397 -14.14 14.78 -24.64
CA LEU A 397 -13.83 13.88 -25.76
C LEU A 397 -12.46 14.14 -26.36
N GLY A 398 -12.08 15.41 -26.54
CA GLY A 398 -10.76 15.79 -27.02
C GLY A 398 -9.65 15.21 -26.13
N MET A 399 -9.78 15.45 -24.82
CA MET A 399 -8.82 15.02 -23.81
C MET A 399 -8.74 13.49 -23.67
N LEU A 400 -9.88 12.81 -23.64
CA LEU A 400 -9.93 11.34 -23.55
C LEU A 400 -9.38 10.67 -24.81
N ARG A 401 -9.59 11.25 -26.00
CA ARG A 401 -9.01 10.71 -27.23
C ARG A 401 -7.50 10.89 -27.27
N SER A 402 -6.99 12.05 -26.83
CA SER A 402 -5.55 12.29 -26.77
C SER A 402 -4.85 11.41 -25.73
N SER A 403 -5.54 11.02 -24.64
CA SER A 403 -4.94 10.21 -23.58
C SER A 403 -4.86 8.70 -23.89
N ILE A 404 -5.61 8.19 -24.88
CA ILE A 404 -5.57 6.75 -25.24
C ILE A 404 -4.17 6.28 -25.64
N GLY A 405 -3.46 7.06 -26.47
CA GLY A 405 -2.10 6.70 -26.93
C GLY A 405 -1.12 6.57 -25.77
N PRO A 406 -0.92 7.64 -24.97
CA PRO A 406 -0.08 7.60 -23.76
C PRO A 406 -0.47 6.48 -22.79
N LYS A 407 -1.78 6.26 -22.57
CA LYS A 407 -2.25 5.17 -21.70
C LYS A 407 -1.92 3.79 -22.26
N ALA A 408 -2.01 3.60 -23.57
CA ALA A 408 -1.64 2.35 -24.21
C ALA A 408 -0.13 2.09 -24.14
N GLU A 409 0.71 3.13 -24.20
CA GLU A 409 2.16 3.01 -24.04
C GLU A 409 2.54 2.64 -22.59
N VAL A 410 1.89 3.24 -21.59
CA VAL A 410 2.21 2.99 -20.17
C VAL A 410 1.60 1.70 -19.63
N TYR A 411 0.33 1.44 -19.94
CA TYR A 411 -0.41 0.31 -19.37
C TYR A 411 -0.58 -0.86 -20.33
N GLY A 412 -0.24 -0.69 -21.61
CA GLY A 412 -0.53 -1.63 -22.68
C GLY A 412 -1.90 -1.39 -23.34
N ASP A 413 -2.01 -1.75 -24.62
CA ASP A 413 -3.25 -1.65 -25.41
C ASP A 413 -4.43 -2.41 -24.78
N TYR A 414 -4.15 -3.55 -24.15
CA TYR A 414 -5.11 -4.40 -23.46
C TYR A 414 -5.01 -4.18 -21.95
N SER A 415 -5.39 -2.99 -21.51
CA SER A 415 -5.44 -2.60 -20.09
C SER A 415 -6.84 -2.19 -19.66
N GLU A 416 -7.15 -2.42 -18.38
CA GLU A 416 -8.39 -1.93 -17.76
C GLU A 416 -8.51 -0.39 -17.87
N VAL A 417 -7.40 0.35 -17.73
CA VAL A 417 -7.37 1.82 -17.83
C VAL A 417 -7.78 2.31 -19.23
N VAL A 418 -7.31 1.64 -20.29
CA VAL A 418 -7.68 1.94 -21.67
C VAL A 418 -9.15 1.58 -21.91
N SER A 419 -9.62 0.46 -21.36
CA SER A 419 -11.02 0.05 -21.46
C SER A 419 -11.98 1.03 -20.79
N ASP A 420 -11.63 1.55 -19.60
CA ASP A 420 -12.42 2.54 -18.85
C ASP A 420 -12.47 3.87 -19.63
N THR A 421 -11.38 4.25 -20.30
CA THR A 421 -11.33 5.44 -21.17
C THR A 421 -12.29 5.30 -22.36
N TYR A 422 -12.29 4.15 -23.05
CA TYR A 422 -13.25 3.88 -24.12
C TYR A 422 -14.69 3.86 -23.62
N LYS A 423 -14.93 3.33 -22.42
CA LYS A 423 -16.25 3.29 -21.79
C LYS A 423 -16.79 4.70 -21.54
N LEU A 424 -15.94 5.59 -21.03
CA LEU A 424 -16.30 6.99 -20.79
C LEU A 424 -16.62 7.71 -22.11
N ILE A 425 -15.77 7.57 -23.14
CA ILE A 425 -16.05 8.12 -24.48
C ILE A 425 -17.38 7.60 -25.03
N ALA A 426 -17.65 6.29 -24.89
CA ALA A 426 -18.89 5.69 -25.36
C ALA A 426 -20.13 6.23 -24.64
N SER A 427 -20.03 6.48 -23.33
CA SER A 427 -21.10 7.10 -22.56
C SER A 427 -21.36 8.55 -22.96
N ILE A 428 -20.31 9.33 -23.27
CA ILE A 428 -20.47 10.71 -23.76
C ILE A 428 -21.21 10.71 -25.10
N TYR A 429 -20.80 9.86 -26.06
CA TYR A 429 -21.54 9.74 -27.32
C TYR A 429 -23.00 9.32 -27.13
N LEU A 430 -23.29 8.50 -26.12
CA LEU A 430 -24.65 8.10 -25.80
C LEU A 430 -25.47 9.28 -25.27
N ALA A 431 -24.90 10.08 -24.38
CA ALA A 431 -25.51 11.30 -23.85
C ALA A 431 -25.82 12.32 -24.97
N GLN A 432 -24.94 12.44 -25.96
CA GLN A 432 -25.15 13.23 -27.18
C GLN A 432 -26.18 12.63 -28.17
N GLY A 433 -26.71 11.43 -27.90
CA GLY A 433 -27.60 10.72 -28.81
C GLY A 433 -26.92 10.07 -30.03
N ASN A 434 -25.59 10.04 -30.08
CA ASN A 434 -24.82 9.40 -31.14
C ASN A 434 -24.64 7.90 -30.91
N ILE A 435 -25.73 7.16 -31.06
CA ILE A 435 -25.79 5.73 -30.75
C ILE A 435 -24.81 4.91 -31.61
N GLU A 436 -24.59 5.26 -32.88
CA GLU A 436 -23.67 4.52 -33.76
C GLU A 436 -22.22 4.62 -33.28
N LYS A 437 -21.74 5.83 -32.93
CA LYS A 437 -20.39 6.01 -32.39
C LYS A 437 -20.24 5.39 -31.01
N SER A 438 -21.25 5.52 -30.16
CA SER A 438 -21.28 4.89 -28.84
C SER A 438 -21.13 3.38 -28.94
N LEU A 439 -21.95 2.71 -29.77
CA LEU A 439 -21.92 1.26 -29.96
C LEU A 439 -20.58 0.77 -30.52
N ARG A 440 -19.98 1.47 -31.49
CA ARG A 440 -18.64 1.13 -32.00
C ARG A 440 -17.58 1.20 -30.89
N THR A 441 -17.69 2.21 -30.03
CA THR A 441 -16.73 2.45 -28.94
C THR A 441 -16.92 1.44 -27.81
N TYR A 442 -18.17 1.14 -27.41
CA TYR A 442 -18.47 0.08 -26.45
C TYR A 442 -18.00 -1.30 -26.94
N LYS A 443 -18.11 -1.61 -28.24
CA LYS A 443 -17.56 -2.87 -28.79
C LYS A 443 -16.04 -2.97 -28.62
N LYS A 444 -15.30 -1.86 -28.77
CA LYS A 444 -13.85 -1.81 -28.49
C LYS A 444 -13.57 -2.02 -27.00
N CYS A 445 -14.30 -1.32 -26.13
CA CYS A 445 -14.23 -1.49 -24.68
C CYS A 445 -14.48 -2.96 -24.29
N LEU A 446 -15.55 -3.58 -24.80
CA LEU A 446 -15.89 -4.98 -24.56
C LEU A 446 -14.78 -5.93 -25.01
N ASN A 447 -14.18 -5.71 -26.19
CA ASN A 447 -13.07 -6.53 -26.66
C ASN A 447 -11.91 -6.50 -25.66
N ILE A 448 -11.56 -5.32 -25.14
CA ILE A 448 -10.48 -5.19 -24.15
C ILE A 448 -10.90 -5.84 -22.82
N GLU A 449 -12.07 -5.53 -22.28
CA GLU A 449 -12.58 -6.09 -21.02
C GLU A 449 -12.68 -7.63 -21.07
N THR A 450 -13.10 -8.21 -22.20
CA THR A 450 -13.17 -9.68 -22.36
C THR A 450 -11.79 -10.33 -22.38
N HIS A 451 -10.77 -9.68 -22.94
CA HIS A 451 -9.39 -10.16 -22.94
C HIS A 451 -8.71 -10.01 -21.58
N VAL A 452 -8.93 -8.90 -20.88
CA VAL A 452 -8.24 -8.56 -19.62
C VAL A 452 -8.93 -9.17 -18.40
N LEU A 453 -10.26 -9.00 -18.29
CA LEU A 453 -11.05 -9.37 -17.10
C LEU A 453 -11.80 -10.71 -17.31
N GLY A 454 -11.98 -11.13 -18.56
CA GLY A 454 -12.77 -12.28 -18.93
C GLY A 454 -14.28 -11.97 -19.07
N LYS A 455 -14.98 -12.84 -19.81
CA LYS A 455 -16.42 -12.69 -20.12
C LYS A 455 -17.32 -12.71 -18.88
N ASN A 456 -16.91 -13.41 -17.83
CA ASN A 456 -17.73 -13.58 -16.64
C ASN A 456 -17.63 -12.42 -15.62
N HIS A 457 -16.68 -11.51 -15.83
CA HIS A 457 -16.46 -10.37 -14.94
C HIS A 457 -17.63 -9.39 -14.97
N ARG A 458 -17.89 -8.73 -13.83
CA ARG A 458 -19.02 -7.81 -13.67
C ARG A 458 -18.97 -6.65 -14.68
N LYS A 459 -17.80 -5.99 -14.81
CA LYS A 459 -17.61 -4.86 -15.75
C LYS A 459 -17.94 -5.27 -17.19
N THR A 460 -17.40 -6.41 -17.64
CA THR A 460 -17.62 -6.98 -18.98
C THR A 460 -19.10 -7.22 -19.25
N LYS A 461 -19.80 -7.87 -18.31
CA LYS A 461 -21.25 -8.12 -18.43
C LYS A 461 -22.07 -6.85 -18.48
N ASP A 462 -21.69 -5.82 -17.71
CA ASP A 462 -22.39 -4.55 -17.72
C ASP A 462 -22.20 -3.82 -19.07
N THR A 463 -21.01 -3.93 -19.67
CA THR A 463 -20.75 -3.43 -21.03
C THR A 463 -21.53 -4.22 -22.09
N GLU A 464 -21.57 -5.55 -22.01
CA GLU A 464 -22.40 -6.41 -22.89
C GLU A 464 -23.88 -6.01 -22.84
N ARG A 465 -24.44 -5.91 -21.62
CA ARG A 465 -25.82 -5.46 -21.41
C ARG A 465 -26.09 -4.09 -22.03
N THR A 466 -25.15 -3.16 -21.88
CA THR A 466 -25.27 -1.82 -22.46
C THR A 466 -25.31 -1.90 -23.99
N ILE A 467 -24.44 -2.72 -24.60
CA ILE A 467 -24.45 -2.96 -26.04
C ILE A 467 -25.76 -3.59 -26.50
N ASP A 468 -26.28 -4.59 -25.80
CA ASP A 468 -27.55 -5.25 -26.14
C ASP A 468 -28.72 -4.27 -26.12
N ILE A 469 -28.78 -3.39 -25.11
CA ILE A 469 -29.78 -2.32 -25.02
C ILE A 469 -29.64 -1.34 -26.21
N LEU A 470 -28.41 -0.95 -26.56
CA LEU A 470 -28.17 -0.05 -27.69
C LEU A 470 -28.57 -0.69 -29.03
N ILE A 471 -28.36 -1.98 -29.22
CA ILE A 471 -28.78 -2.71 -30.42
C ILE A 471 -30.31 -2.82 -30.49
N ALA A 472 -30.96 -3.05 -29.36
CA ALA A 472 -32.41 -3.14 -29.26
C ALA A 472 -33.12 -1.79 -29.50
N SER A 473 -32.40 -0.66 -29.48
CA SER A 473 -32.98 0.65 -29.71
C SER A 473 -33.51 0.81 -31.17
N PRO A 474 -34.69 1.42 -31.39
CA PRO A 474 -35.37 1.45 -32.70
C PRO A 474 -34.56 2.12 -33.83
N SER A 475 -33.73 3.10 -33.48
CA SER A 475 -32.87 3.85 -34.41
C SER A 475 -31.75 2.99 -35.01
N VAL A 476 -31.27 1.98 -34.29
CA VAL A 476 -30.22 1.06 -34.73
C VAL A 476 -30.83 -0.21 -35.31
N SER A 477 -31.89 -0.74 -34.68
CA SER A 477 -32.59 -1.95 -35.11
C SER A 477 -33.15 -1.82 -36.53
N SER A 478 -33.75 -0.68 -36.89
CA SER A 478 -34.25 -0.43 -38.25
C SER A 478 -33.16 -0.49 -39.32
N LYS A 479 -31.96 0.01 -39.04
CA LYS A 479 -30.80 -0.05 -39.96
C LYS A 479 -30.15 -1.44 -40.01
N PHE A 480 -30.06 -2.16 -38.89
CA PHE A 480 -29.54 -3.54 -38.89
C PHE A 480 -30.48 -4.51 -39.61
N VAL A 481 -31.79 -4.29 -39.51
CA VAL A 481 -32.80 -5.03 -40.29
C VAL A 481 -32.62 -4.74 -41.79
N LEU A 482 -32.43 -3.48 -42.19
CA LEU A 482 -32.17 -3.12 -43.59
C LEU A 482 -30.85 -3.70 -44.13
N ASN A 483 -29.77 -3.65 -43.35
CA ASN A 483 -28.49 -4.26 -43.74
C ASN A 483 -28.59 -5.79 -43.87
N ASN A 484 -29.33 -6.47 -42.97
CA ASN A 484 -29.58 -7.89 -43.09
C ASN A 484 -30.40 -8.23 -44.35
N GLU A 485 -31.40 -7.42 -44.71
CA GLU A 485 -32.15 -7.59 -45.96
C GLU A 485 -31.28 -7.39 -47.21
N ASP A 486 -30.39 -6.39 -47.22
CA ASP A 486 -29.48 -6.16 -48.34
C ASP A 486 -28.34 -7.18 -48.41
N GLU A 487 -27.88 -7.72 -47.27
CA GLU A 487 -26.99 -8.89 -47.23
C GLU A 487 -27.69 -10.16 -47.71
N LEU A 488 -28.97 -10.36 -47.34
CA LEU A 488 -29.80 -11.47 -47.85
C LEU A 488 -30.02 -11.38 -49.36
N LYS A 489 -30.18 -10.16 -49.92
CA LYS A 489 -30.25 -9.94 -51.37
C LYS A 489 -28.94 -10.21 -52.11
N LYS A 490 -27.79 -10.07 -51.44
CA LYS A 490 -26.46 -10.39 -51.98
C LYS A 490 -26.10 -11.87 -51.90
N ARG A 491 -26.87 -12.69 -51.18
CA ARG A 491 -26.67 -14.15 -51.16
C ARG A 491 -27.09 -14.75 -52.51
N PRO A 492 -26.27 -15.63 -53.13
CA PRO A 492 -26.66 -16.30 -54.36
C PRO A 492 -27.97 -17.08 -54.13
N ARG A 493 -28.93 -16.95 -55.07
CA ARG A 493 -30.17 -17.73 -55.02
C ARG A 493 -29.82 -19.22 -54.99
N PHE A 494 -30.47 -19.97 -54.11
CA PHE A 494 -30.19 -21.37 -53.76
C PHE A 494 -30.45 -22.40 -54.90
N SER A 495 -30.41 -21.99 -56.16
CA SER A 495 -30.66 -22.84 -57.33
C SER A 495 -29.48 -23.00 -58.29
N ALA A 496 -28.28 -22.51 -57.94
CA ALA A 496 -27.10 -22.67 -58.78
C ALA A 496 -26.16 -23.78 -58.26
N VAL A 497 -26.25 -24.94 -58.94
CA VAL A 497 -25.20 -25.95 -59.16
C VAL A 497 -24.81 -26.83 -57.97
N VAL A 498 -25.61 -27.90 -57.75
CA VAL A 498 -25.04 -29.17 -57.29
C VAL A 498 -24.51 -29.90 -58.53
N ASN A 499 -23.20 -29.86 -58.75
CA ASN A 499 -22.58 -30.74 -59.73
C ASN A 499 -22.66 -32.17 -59.22
N ARG A 500 -23.42 -33.02 -59.94
CA ARG A 500 -23.52 -34.46 -59.70
C ARG A 500 -22.12 -35.08 -59.70
N SER A 501 -21.73 -35.68 -58.58
CA SER A 501 -20.50 -36.47 -58.45
C SER A 501 -20.57 -37.70 -59.36
N LYS A 502 -19.46 -37.98 -60.07
CA LYS A 502 -19.26 -39.24 -60.79
C LYS A 502 -19.07 -40.39 -59.79
N PRO A 503 -19.59 -41.61 -60.04
CA PRO A 503 -19.28 -42.76 -59.22
C PRO A 503 -17.88 -43.29 -59.57
N LEU A 504 -17.00 -43.38 -58.57
CA LEU A 504 -15.67 -43.99 -58.71
C LEU A 504 -15.71 -45.43 -58.17
N GLY A 505 -15.35 -46.36 -59.05
CA GLY A 505 -14.53 -47.52 -58.67
C GLY A 505 -15.26 -48.81 -58.33
N GLY A 506 -15.60 -49.60 -59.35
CA GLY A 506 -15.71 -51.05 -59.21
C GLY A 506 -14.33 -51.69 -59.36
N PHE A 507 -13.95 -52.56 -58.42
CA PHE A 507 -12.85 -53.50 -58.56
C PHE A 507 -13.42 -54.92 -58.56
N LYS A 508 -13.11 -55.69 -59.62
CA LYS A 508 -13.37 -57.13 -59.74
C LYS A 508 -12.19 -57.94 -59.19
N PRO A 509 -12.42 -59.19 -58.75
CA PRO A 509 -11.42 -60.05 -58.14
C PRO A 509 -10.65 -60.88 -59.17
N GLN A 510 -9.37 -61.16 -58.88
CA GLN A 510 -8.67 -62.41 -59.20
C GLN A 510 -7.42 -62.51 -58.34
#